data_AF-A0A101MLA5-F1
#
_entry.id   AF-A0A101MLA5-F1
#
_cell.length_a   1.000
_cell.length_b   1.000
_cell.length_c   1.000
_cell.angle_alpha   90.00
_cell.angle_beta   90.00
_cell.angle_gamma   90.00
#
_symmetry.space_group_name_H-M   'P 1'
#
loop_
_entity.id
_entity.type
_entity.pdbx_description
1 polymer ?
#
loop_
_entity_poly.entity_id
_entity_poly.type
_entity_poly.pdbx_seq_one_letter_code
_entity_poly.pdbx_strand_id
1 'polypeptide(L)'
;MIRPMLNKTLPSESQNSASPYHFTAKILKDDKPKPDPAGILHIASEWGLANGENLIMVGDSIDDMTAGHMAGAATVLLLNERNVHLKEHPHTDLCIKRLDDLVGILEEGFLGTRGSDEHGA
;
A
#
# COMPACT_ATOMS: atom_id res chain seq x y z
N MET A 1 4.37 19.06 -8.43
CA MET A 1 2.94 19.00 -8.82
C MET A 1 2.33 17.81 -8.08
N ILE A 2 1.44 18.05 -7.10
CA ILE A 2 0.91 17.02 -6.19
C ILE A 2 -0.17 16.22 -6.93
N ARG A 3 -0.01 14.89 -7.06
CA ARG A 3 -1.01 14.00 -7.65
C ARG A 3 -1.81 13.29 -6.55
N PRO A 4 -3.13 13.48 -6.45
CA PRO A 4 -3.98 12.66 -5.59
C PRO A 4 -3.97 11.22 -6.13
N MET A 5 -3.54 10.25 -5.31
CA MET A 5 -3.53 8.82 -5.68
C MET A 5 -4.92 8.16 -5.61
N LEU A 6 -5.93 8.84 -5.06
CA LEU A 6 -7.31 8.36 -4.99
C LEU A 6 -8.26 9.45 -5.51
N ASN A 7 -8.61 9.39 -6.79
CA ASN A 7 -9.70 10.19 -7.34
C ASN A 7 -11.04 9.50 -7.02
N LYS A 8 -11.83 10.09 -6.11
CA LYS A 8 -13.21 9.66 -5.83
C LYS A 8 -14.11 9.98 -7.02
N THR A 9 -14.19 9.07 -7.98
CA THR A 9 -15.42 8.91 -8.76
C THR A 9 -16.01 7.56 -8.39
N LEU A 10 -16.74 7.55 -7.27
CA LEU A 10 -17.60 6.40 -6.93
C LEU A 10 -18.72 6.35 -7.99
N PRO A 11 -18.94 5.22 -8.69
CA PRO A 11 -20.08 5.09 -9.59
C PRO A 11 -21.37 5.27 -8.79
N SER A 12 -22.33 5.98 -9.37
CA SER A 12 -23.66 6.20 -8.81
C SER A 12 -24.27 4.88 -8.35
N GLU A 13 -24.66 4.82 -7.08
CA GLU A 13 -25.23 3.64 -6.42
C GLU A 13 -26.34 3.00 -7.28
N SER A 14 -26.09 1.78 -7.75
CA SER A 14 -27.17 0.84 -8.06
C SER A 14 -27.26 -0.12 -6.89
N GLN A 15 -28.46 -0.23 -6.33
CA GLN A 15 -28.72 -0.97 -5.11
C GLN A 15 -28.45 -2.47 -5.30
N ASN A 16 -27.36 -2.95 -4.71
CA ASN A 16 -27.25 -4.35 -4.33
C ASN A 16 -26.43 -4.45 -3.03
N SER A 17 -26.99 -5.12 -2.03
CA SER A 17 -26.59 -5.09 -0.62
C SER A 17 -25.33 -5.93 -0.31
N ALA A 18 -24.26 -5.75 -1.08
CA ALA A 18 -22.94 -6.28 -0.76
C ALA A 18 -22.09 -5.17 -0.14
N SER A 19 -21.34 -5.47 0.92
CA SER A 19 -20.34 -4.54 1.46
C SER A 19 -19.45 -4.04 0.30
N PRO A 20 -19.29 -2.71 0.12
CA PRO A 20 -18.41 -2.17 -0.93
C PRO A 20 -16.94 -2.55 -0.69
N TYR A 21 -16.62 -3.02 0.52
CA TYR A 21 -15.32 -3.55 0.89
C TYR A 21 -15.29 -5.06 0.62
N HIS A 22 -14.42 -5.46 -0.30
CA HIS A 22 -14.13 -6.85 -0.60
C HIS A 22 -12.81 -7.26 0.06
N PHE A 23 -12.85 -8.22 0.97
CA PHE A 23 -11.65 -8.79 1.57
C PHE A 23 -11.31 -10.12 0.91
N THR A 24 -10.16 -10.17 0.24
CA THR A 24 -9.63 -11.41 -0.36
C THR A 24 -8.43 -11.87 0.45
N ALA A 25 -8.59 -12.96 1.21
CA ALA A 25 -7.44 -13.61 1.85
C ALA A 25 -6.62 -14.38 0.81
N LYS A 26 -5.34 -14.05 0.67
CA LYS A 26 -4.38 -14.81 -0.15
C LYS A 26 -3.18 -15.20 0.69
N ILE A 27 -2.87 -16.50 0.71
CA ILE A 27 -1.65 -17.04 1.31
C ILE A 27 -0.78 -17.52 0.16
N LEU A 28 0.36 -16.87 -0.04
CA LEU A 28 1.32 -17.24 -1.07
C LEU A 28 2.33 -18.22 -0.45
N LYS A 29 2.52 -19.37 -1.10
CA LYS A 29 3.62 -20.27 -0.79
C LYS A 29 4.84 -19.75 -1.53
N ASP A 30 5.84 -19.28 -0.80
CA ASP A 30 6.87 -18.42 -1.39
C ASP A 30 8.19 -19.16 -1.63
N ASP A 31 8.66 -19.14 -2.89
CA ASP A 31 10.04 -19.48 -3.25
C ASP A 31 10.98 -18.26 -3.13
N LYS A 32 10.42 -17.04 -2.96
CA LYS A 32 11.13 -15.77 -2.76
C LYS A 32 10.42 -14.89 -1.71
N PRO A 33 10.64 -15.15 -0.40
CA PRO A 33 10.00 -14.38 0.65
C PRO A 33 10.34 -12.89 0.57
N LYS A 34 9.52 -12.07 1.23
CA LYS A 34 9.87 -10.67 1.55
C LYS A 34 11.33 -10.63 2.08
N PRO A 35 12.15 -9.67 1.64
CA PRO A 35 11.79 -8.41 0.99
C PRO A 35 11.57 -8.47 -0.54
N ASP A 36 11.58 -9.64 -1.18
CA ASP A 36 11.31 -9.72 -2.62
C ASP A 36 9.86 -9.24 -2.93
N PRO A 37 9.67 -8.38 -3.95
CA PRO A 37 8.35 -7.83 -4.28
C PRO A 37 7.42 -8.82 -5.02
N ALA A 38 7.90 -10.02 -5.40
CA ALA A 38 7.18 -10.96 -6.25
C ALA A 38 5.77 -11.29 -5.73
N GLY A 39 5.60 -11.45 -4.41
CA GLY A 39 4.29 -11.72 -3.83
C GLY A 39 3.29 -10.58 -4.02
N ILE A 40 3.73 -9.33 -3.90
CA ILE A 40 2.88 -8.15 -4.10
C ILE A 40 2.57 -7.96 -5.59
N LEU A 41 3.56 -8.15 -6.47
CA LEU A 41 3.36 -8.08 -7.91
C LEU A 41 2.41 -9.17 -8.44
N HIS A 42 2.44 -10.36 -7.83
CA HIS A 42 1.48 -11.43 -8.14
C HIS A 42 0.05 -11.00 -7.80
N ILE A 43 -0.17 -10.45 -6.60
CA ILE A 43 -1.48 -9.92 -6.18
C ILE A 43 -1.94 -8.80 -7.12
N ALA A 44 -1.04 -7.87 -7.46
CA ALA A 44 -1.32 -6.78 -8.40
C ALA A 44 -1.82 -7.32 -9.75
N SER A 45 -1.12 -8.31 -10.31
CA SER A 45 -1.48 -8.95 -11.58
C SER A 45 -2.84 -9.64 -11.52
N GLU A 46 -3.13 -10.37 -10.44
CA GLU A 46 -4.44 -11.02 -10.25
C GLU A 46 -5.59 -10.01 -10.12
N TRP A 47 -5.31 -8.80 -9.65
CA TRP A 47 -6.28 -7.70 -9.55
C TRP A 47 -6.34 -6.84 -10.82
N GLY A 48 -5.61 -7.22 -11.88
CA GLY A 48 -5.59 -6.51 -13.16
C GLY A 48 -4.76 -5.22 -13.15
N LEU A 49 -3.85 -5.06 -12.19
CA LEU A 49 -2.93 -3.93 -12.10
C LEU A 49 -1.59 -4.25 -12.79
N ALA A 50 -0.94 -3.23 -13.33
CA ALA A 50 0.37 -3.39 -13.99
C ALA A 50 1.53 -3.61 -12.99
N ASN A 51 1.43 -2.98 -11.82
CA ASN A 51 2.41 -3.04 -10.72
C ASN A 51 1.73 -2.61 -9.40
N GLY A 52 2.53 -2.35 -8.37
CA GLY A 52 2.04 -1.94 -7.05
C GLY A 52 1.63 -0.47 -6.92
N GLU A 53 1.71 0.38 -7.96
CA GLU A 53 1.45 1.83 -7.83
C GLU A 53 0.07 2.18 -7.24
N ASN A 54 -0.94 1.32 -7.46
CA ASN A 54 -2.29 1.48 -6.90
C ASN A 54 -2.54 0.59 -5.67
N LEU A 55 -1.49 0.12 -5.01
CA LEU A 55 -1.54 -0.71 -3.81
C LEU A 55 -0.93 0.02 -2.62
N ILE A 56 -1.41 -0.35 -1.43
CA ILE A 56 -0.80 0.03 -0.16
C ILE A 56 -0.32 -1.24 0.54
N MET A 57 0.96 -1.28 0.89
CA MET A 57 1.57 -2.32 1.72
C MET A 57 1.59 -1.85 3.17
N VAL A 58 0.84 -2.55 4.03
CA VAL A 58 0.81 -2.28 5.48
C VAL A 58 1.54 -3.43 6.20
N GLY A 59 2.53 -3.11 7.02
CA GLY A 59 3.31 -4.11 7.74
C GLY A 59 4.10 -3.52 8.90
N ASP A 60 4.73 -4.36 9.71
CA ASP A 60 5.46 -3.97 10.91
C ASP A 60 6.98 -4.25 10.81
N SER A 61 7.43 -4.81 9.68
CA SER A 61 8.82 -5.17 9.44
C SER A 61 9.47 -4.37 8.29
N ILE A 62 10.80 -4.34 8.27
CA ILE A 62 11.56 -3.76 7.15
C ILE A 62 11.37 -4.56 5.85
N ASP A 63 11.10 -5.86 5.96
CA ASP A 63 10.85 -6.71 4.81
C ASP A 63 9.53 -6.34 4.13
N ASP A 64 8.50 -5.98 4.90
CA ASP A 64 7.24 -5.45 4.37
C ASP A 64 7.45 -4.13 3.64
N MET A 65 8.15 -3.19 4.28
CA MET A 65 8.42 -1.86 3.74
C MET A 65 9.22 -1.97 2.45
N THR A 66 10.25 -2.81 2.43
CA THR A 66 11.10 -3.01 1.25
C THR A 66 10.36 -3.72 0.13
N ALA A 67 9.60 -4.78 0.43
CA ALA A 67 8.80 -5.47 -0.59
C ALA A 67 7.76 -4.53 -1.22
N GLY A 68 7.03 -3.77 -0.39
CA GLY A 68 6.05 -2.78 -0.86
C GLY A 68 6.70 -1.71 -1.73
N HIS A 69 7.78 -1.11 -1.25
CA HIS A 69 8.52 -0.09 -1.96
C HIS A 69 9.03 -0.60 -3.33
N MET A 70 9.65 -1.78 -3.37
CA MET A 70 10.16 -2.40 -4.60
C MET A 70 9.04 -2.80 -5.57
N ALA A 71 7.86 -3.14 -5.07
CA ALA A 71 6.69 -3.43 -5.90
C ALA A 71 6.05 -2.18 -6.51
N GLY A 72 6.43 -0.98 -6.06
CA GLY A 72 5.82 0.28 -6.45
C GLY A 72 4.67 0.72 -5.54
N ALA A 73 4.34 -0.06 -4.50
CA ALA A 73 3.28 0.27 -3.55
C ALA A 73 3.66 1.42 -2.62
N ALA A 74 2.63 2.14 -2.17
CA ALA A 74 2.75 3.01 -1.01
C ALA A 74 2.94 2.16 0.25
N THR A 75 3.81 2.59 1.15
CA THR A 75 4.22 1.81 2.31
C THR A 75 3.77 2.43 3.62
N VAL A 76 3.12 1.64 4.46
CA VAL A 76 2.58 2.09 5.75
C VAL A 76 3.13 1.20 6.87
N LEU A 77 4.00 1.77 7.69
CA LEU A 77 4.55 1.09 8.86
C LEU A 77 3.54 1.13 10.00
N LEU A 78 3.15 -0.06 10.49
CA LEU A 78 2.45 -0.20 11.76
C LEU A 78 3.48 -0.10 12.90
N LEU A 79 3.63 1.14 13.37
CA LEU A 79 4.65 1.56 14.31
C LEU A 79 4.34 1.10 15.74
N ASN A 80 5.33 0.48 16.37
CA ASN A 80 5.34 0.06 17.75
C ASN A 80 6.74 0.28 18.36
N GLU A 81 6.89 0.01 19.66
CA GLU A 81 8.14 0.27 20.40
C GLU A 81 9.36 -0.51 19.86
N ARG A 82 9.14 -1.65 19.19
CA ARG A 82 10.22 -2.51 18.68
C ARG A 82 10.76 -2.03 17.33
N ASN A 83 9.93 -1.36 16.54
CA ASN A 83 10.26 -0.95 15.17
C ASN A 83 10.37 0.57 14.99
N VAL A 84 10.50 1.33 16.09
CA VAL A 84 10.65 2.81 16.06
C VAL A 84 11.79 3.26 15.14
N HIS A 85 12.87 2.50 15.07
CA HIS A 85 14.02 2.78 14.22
C HIS A 85 13.71 2.72 12.71
N LEU A 86 12.58 2.14 12.30
CA LEU A 86 12.14 2.07 10.90
C LEU A 86 11.35 3.30 10.45
N LYS A 87 10.92 4.16 11.39
CA LYS A 87 10.06 5.32 11.10
C LYS A 87 10.61 6.24 10.02
N GLU A 88 11.93 6.42 9.99
CA GLU A 88 12.63 7.31 9.05
C GLU A 88 13.30 6.54 7.91
N HIS A 89 12.98 5.25 7.76
CA HIS A 89 13.56 4.43 6.70
C HIS A 89 13.08 4.90 5.32
N PRO A 90 13.95 4.98 4.28
CA PRO A 90 13.57 5.45 2.95
C PRO A 90 12.42 4.68 2.27
N HIS A 91 12.17 3.44 2.69
CA HIS A 91 11.08 2.60 2.20
C HIS A 91 9.79 2.73 3.03
N THR A 92 9.68 3.73 3.90
CA THR A 92 8.49 3.98 4.72
C THR A 92 7.88 5.32 4.34
N ASP A 93 6.70 5.30 3.72
CA ASP A 93 6.00 6.53 3.32
C ASP A 93 5.19 7.14 4.47
N LEU A 94 4.57 6.29 5.29
CA LEU A 94 3.69 6.71 6.37
C LEU A 94 3.82 5.78 7.57
N CYS A 95 3.63 6.33 8.77
CA CYS A 95 3.59 5.56 10.01
C CYS A 95 2.24 5.74 10.70
N ILE A 96 1.62 4.63 11.09
CA ILE A 96 0.41 4.59 11.91
C ILE A 96 0.69 3.77 13.17
N LYS A 97 -0.01 4.05 14.27
CA LYS A 97 0.15 3.24 15.50
C LYS A 97 -0.89 2.15 15.60
N ARG A 98 -2.01 2.30 14.89
CA ARG A 98 -3.13 1.37 14.87
C ARG A 98 -3.74 1.30 13.47
N LEU A 99 -4.34 0.16 13.14
CA LEU A 99 -4.94 -0.05 11.81
C LEU A 99 -6.17 0.84 11.55
N ASP A 100 -6.89 1.28 12.60
CA ASP A 100 -8.02 2.21 12.47
C ASP A 100 -7.58 3.62 12.07
N ASP A 101 -6.35 4.03 12.39
CA ASP A 101 -5.77 5.31 11.92
C ASP A 101 -5.73 5.37 10.38
N LEU A 102 -5.50 4.22 9.72
CA LEU A 102 -5.43 4.14 8.27
C LEU A 102 -6.77 4.48 7.60
N VAL A 103 -7.90 4.20 8.25
CA VAL A 103 -9.23 4.49 7.70
C VAL A 103 -9.38 6.00 7.49
N GLY A 104 -9.03 6.81 8.50
CA GLY A 104 -9.09 8.28 8.39
C GLY A 104 -8.19 8.81 7.28
N ILE A 105 -6.97 8.28 7.15
CA ILE A 105 -6.03 8.64 6.08
C ILE A 105 -6.62 8.34 4.69
N LEU A 106 -7.26 7.19 4.52
CA LEU A 106 -7.87 6.82 3.25
C LEU A 106 -9.11 7.66 2.91
N GLU A 107 -9.86 8.10 3.92
CA GLU A 107 -11.02 8.97 3.74
C GLU A 107 -10.64 10.39 3.33
N GLU A 108 -9.55 10.92 3.91
CA GLU A 108 -9.01 12.27 3.70
C GLU A 108 -8.09 12.36 2.46
N GLY A 109 -7.50 11.23 2.05
CA GLY A 109 -6.58 11.12 0.92
C GLY A 109 -5.17 10.74 1.36
N PHE A 110 -4.61 9.71 0.73
CA PHE A 110 -3.27 9.21 1.05
C PHE A 110 -2.17 10.12 0.48
N LEU A 111 -1.35 10.70 1.36
CA LEU A 111 -0.18 11.50 1.02
C LEU A 111 1.10 10.77 1.46
N GLY A 112 1.72 10.05 0.52
CA GLY A 112 3.02 9.39 0.73
C GLY A 112 4.21 10.32 0.44
N THR A 113 5.40 9.98 0.96
CA THR A 113 6.61 10.80 0.81
C THR A 113 7.35 10.63 -0.50
N ARG A 114 6.90 9.76 -1.42
CA ARG A 114 7.54 9.58 -2.72
C ARG A 114 7.54 10.86 -3.55
N GLY A 115 8.74 11.39 -3.78
CA GLY A 115 9.00 12.40 -4.81
C GLY A 115 8.53 11.88 -6.16
N SER A 116 7.91 12.75 -6.94
CA SER A 116 7.57 12.45 -8.33
C SER A 116 8.86 12.23 -9.12
N ASP A 117 9.25 10.98 -9.33
CA ASP A 117 10.28 10.65 -10.30
C ASP A 117 9.69 10.88 -11.69
N GLU A 118 9.98 12.06 -12.21
CA GLU A 118 9.70 12.49 -13.56
C GLU A 118 10.49 11.58 -14.52
N HIS A 119 9.92 10.43 -14.90
CA HIS A 119 10.39 9.71 -16.08
C HIS A 119 9.90 10.45 -17.32
N GLY A 120 10.62 11.52 -17.64
CA GLY A 120 10.70 12.07 -18.98
C GLY A 120 11.65 11.23 -19.86
N ALA A 121 11.31 11.25 -21.16
CA ALA A 121 11.96 10.64 -22.32
C ALA A 121 11.51 9.22 -22.70
#